data_AF-A0A6A7RZS4-F1
#
_entry.id   AF-A0A6A7RZS4-F1
#
_cell.length_a   1.000
_cell.length_b   1.000
_cell.length_c   1.000
_cell.angle_alpha   90.00
_cell.angle_beta   90.00
_cell.angle_gamma   90.00
#
_symmetry.space_group_name_H-M   'P 1'
#
loop_
_entity.id
_entity.type
_entity.pdbx_description
1 polymer ?
#
loop_
_entity_poly.entity_id
_entity_poly.type
_entity_poly.pdbx_seq_one_letter_code
_entity_poly.pdbx_strand_id
1 'polypeptide(L)' 'MNALENVLTLPVATAGKPMPRSARAILALLEGLEHGSLEVRLPDGASLRFGQPRSDQSAAVLEVASWS' A
#
# COMPACT_ATOMS: atom_id res chain seq x y z
N MET A 1 6.63 -13.48 41.34
CA MET A 1 6.63 -13.98 39.95
C MET A 1 5.33 -13.57 39.31
N ASN A 2 5.24 -12.30 38.87
CA ASN A 2 4.08 -11.78 38.16
C ASN A 2 4.61 -11.23 36.83
N ALA A 3 4.58 -12.07 35.80
CA ALA A 3 4.84 -11.60 34.44
C ALA A 3 3.64 -10.73 34.07
N LEU A 4 3.84 -9.41 34.11
CA LEU A 4 2.91 -8.44 33.56
C LEU A 4 2.72 -8.82 32.09
N GLU A 5 1.54 -9.34 31.79
CA GLU A 5 1.09 -9.65 30.44
C GLU A 5 0.92 -8.33 29.70
N ASN A 6 2.03 -7.80 29.20
CA ASN A 6 2.07 -6.63 28.34
C ASN A 6 1.61 -7.05 26.95
N VAL A 7 0.32 -7.33 26.84
CA VAL A 7 -0.33 -7.62 25.56
C VAL A 7 -0.37 -6.31 24.78
N LEU A 8 0.61 -6.14 23.89
CA LEU A 8 0.60 -5.13 22.84
C LEU A 8 -0.57 -5.45 21.91
N THR A 9 -1.75 -4.94 22.28
CA THR A 9 -2.93 -4.97 21.41
C THR A 9 -2.66 -3.98 20.29
N LEU A 10 -2.16 -4.49 19.17
CA LEU A 10 -2.06 -3.71 17.94
C LEU A 10 -3.48 -3.33 17.55
N PRO A 11 -3.78 -2.04 17.29
CA PRO A 11 -5.09 -1.66 16.80
C PRO A 11 -5.31 -2.42 15.50
N VAL A 12 -6.31 -3.31 15.50
CA VAL A 12 -6.82 -3.90 14.27
C VAL A 12 -7.13 -2.74 13.34
N ALA A 13 -6.47 -2.69 12.18
CA ALA A 13 -6.71 -1.65 11.20
C ALA A 13 -8.21 -1.65 10.94
N THR A 14 -8.90 -0.58 11.35
CA THR A 14 -10.32 -0.40 11.07
C THR A 14 -10.48 -0.62 9.60
N ALA A 15 -11.28 -1.63 9.21
CA ALA A 15 -11.51 -1.99 7.82
C ALA A 15 -11.90 -0.72 7.08
N GLY A 16 -10.91 -0.15 6.38
CA GLY A 16 -11.03 1.13 5.72
C GLY A 16 -12.16 1.03 4.72
N LYS A 17 -12.74 2.18 4.38
CA LYS A 17 -13.77 2.24 3.33
C LYS A 17 -13.28 1.48 2.09
N PRO A 18 -14.12 0.61 1.49
CA PRO A 18 -13.68 -0.25 0.41
C PRO A 18 -13.15 0.59 -0.75
N MET A 19 -12.10 0.08 -1.41
CA MET A 19 -11.44 0.79 -2.49
C MET A 19 -12.46 1.21 -3.59
N PRO A 20 -12.55 2.53 -3.88
CA PRO A 20 -13.51 3.06 -4.84
C PRO A 20 -13.17 2.60 -6.27
N ARG A 21 -14.19 2.62 -7.14
CA ARG A 21 -14.03 2.16 -8.54
C ARG A 21 -13.04 3.01 -9.33
N SER A 22 -12.96 4.31 -9.03
CA SER A 22 -11.97 5.23 -9.63
C SER A 22 -10.54 4.83 -9.28
N ALA A 23 -10.27 4.47 -8.02
CA ALA A 23 -8.96 3.99 -7.60
C ALA A 23 -8.55 2.71 -8.33
N ARG A 24 -9.49 1.76 -8.50
CA ARG A 24 -9.24 0.54 -9.30
C ARG A 24 -8.82 0.86 -10.72
N ALA A 25 -9.49 1.82 -11.37
CA ALA A 25 -9.15 2.22 -12.73
C ALA A 25 -7.73 2.81 -12.80
N ILE A 26 -7.34 3.65 -11.83
CA ILE A 26 -5.98 4.22 -11.78
C ILE A 26 -4.94 3.13 -11.54
N LEU A 27 -5.17 2.22 -10.59
CA LEU A 27 -4.25 1.11 -10.32
C LEU A 27 -4.05 0.21 -11.54
N ALA A 28 -5.13 -0.07 -12.29
CA ALA A 28 -5.04 -0.82 -13.54
C ALA A 28 -4.22 -0.10 -14.62
N LEU A 29 -4.26 1.24 -14.66
CA LEU A 29 -3.40 2.01 -15.58
C LEU A 29 -1.92 1.93 -15.16
N LEU A 30 -1.63 1.87 -13.86
CA LEU A 30 -0.26 1.73 -13.36
C LEU A 30 0.36 0.38 -13.71
N GLU A 31 -0.43 -0.66 -14.00
CA GLU A 31 0.08 -1.94 -14.53
C GLU A 31 0.83 -1.75 -15.86
N GLY A 32 0.51 -0.71 -16.63
CA GLY A 32 1.21 -0.33 -17.85
C GLY A 32 2.46 0.53 -17.65
N LEU A 33 2.99 0.65 -16.42
CA LEU A 33 4.19 1.45 -16.16
C LEU A 33 5.43 0.81 -16.80
N GLU A 34 5.89 1.37 -17.92
CA GLU A 34 7.05 0.87 -18.66
C GLU A 34 8.40 1.35 -18.10
N HIS A 35 8.40 2.52 -17.46
CA HIS A 35 9.61 3.18 -16.98
C HIS A 35 9.60 3.34 -15.47
N GLY A 36 10.64 2.80 -14.83
CA GLY A 36 10.81 2.82 -13.39
C GLY A 36 9.93 1.83 -12.64
N SER A 37 9.83 2.06 -11.34
CA SER A 37 9.00 1.26 -10.46
C SER A 37 8.24 2.16 -9.48
N LEU A 38 7.01 1.75 -9.19
CA LEU A 38 6.15 2.44 -8.23
C LEU A 38 5.63 1.43 -7.22
N GLU A 39 5.90 1.67 -5.94
CA GLU A 39 5.27 0.94 -4.84
C GLU A 39 4.09 1.76 -4.31
N VAL A 40 2.88 1.20 -4.36
CA VAL A 40 1.67 1.82 -3.81
C VAL A 40 1.28 1.07 -2.55
N ARG A 41 1.28 1.77 -1.42
CA ARG A 41 0.84 1.25 -0.13
C ARG A 41 -0.60 1.66 0.11
N LEU A 42 -1.46 0.66 0.24
CA LEU A 42 -2.89 0.81 0.40
C LEU A 42 -3.27 0.96 1.89
N PRO A 43 -4.42 1.57 2.19
CA PRO A 43 -4.84 1.80 3.57
C PRO A 43 -5.26 0.51 4.32
N ASP A 44 -5.46 -0.59 3.59
CA ASP A 44 -5.66 -1.93 4.16
C ASP A 44 -4.34 -2.63 4.53
N GLY A 45 -3.20 -1.97 4.30
CA GLY A 45 -1.86 -2.50 4.53
C GLY A 45 -1.31 -3.32 3.36
N ALA A 46 -2.06 -3.51 2.28
CA ALA A 46 -1.55 -4.16 1.08
C ALA A 46 -0.55 -3.25 0.35
N SER A 47 0.49 -3.86 -0.22
CA SER A 47 1.45 -3.15 -1.08
C SER A 47 1.35 -3.70 -2.49
N LEU A 48 1.14 -2.81 -3.46
CA LEU A 48 1.15 -3.11 -4.88
C LEU A 48 2.43 -2.56 -5.48
N ARG A 49 3.08 -3.33 -6.35
CA ARG A 49 4.27 -2.89 -7.08
C ARG A 49 3.99 -2.88 -8.57
N PHE A 50 4.28 -1.76 -9.20
CA PHE A 50 4.10 -1.52 -10.61
C PHE A 50 5.43 -1.25 -11.29
N GLY A 51 5.53 -1.61 -12.58
CA GLY A 51 6.74 -1.47 -13.39
C GLY A 51 7.84 -2.46 -13.04
N GLN A 52 9.04 -2.19 -13.55
CA GLN A 52 10.21 -3.06 -13.42
C GLN A 52 11.34 -2.32 -12.69
N PRO A 53 11.77 -2.77 -11.51
CA PRO A 53 12.91 -2.18 -10.82
C PRO A 53 14.17 -2.45 -11.64
N ARG A 54 14.79 -1.39 -12.16
CA ARG A 54 16.11 -1.43 -12.79
C ARG A 54 17.02 -0.42 -12.10
N SER A 55 18.29 -0.77 -12.00
CA SER A 55 19.34 -0.04 -11.28
C SER A 55 19.52 1.40 -11.77
N ASP A 56 19.11 1.67 -13.01
CA ASP A 56 19.22 2.96 -13.71
C ASP A 56 17.92 3.77 -13.73
N GLN A 57 16.83 3.26 -13.15
CA GLN A 57 15.51 3.89 -13.23
C GLN A 57 14.98 4.35 -11.88
N SER A 58 14.11 5.36 -11.91
CA SER A 58 13.53 5.94 -10.70
C SER A 58 12.57 4.96 -10.02
N ALA A 59 12.69 4.88 -8.70
CA ALA A 59 11.75 4.19 -7.82
C ALA A 59 11.00 5.23 -6.98
N ALA A 60 9.69 5.10 -6.92
CA ALA A 60 8.84 5.97 -6.12
C ALA A 60 7.93 5.15 -5.20
N VAL A 61 7.53 5.77 -4.09
CA VAL A 61 6.55 5.21 -3.15
C VAL A 61 5.37 6.17 -3.06
N LEU A 62 4.16 5.66 -3.25
CA LEU A 62 2.90 6.36 -3.04
C LEU A 62 2.18 5.71 -1.86
N GLU A 63 1.97 6.48 -0.80
CA GLU A 63 1.21 6.03 0.37
C GLU A 63 -0.22 6.59 0.32
N VAL A 64 -1.20 5.69 0.28
CA VAL A 64 -2.62 6.03 0.34
C VAL A 64 -3.09 5.78 1.77
N ALA A 65 -3.16 6.84 2.57
CA ALA A 65 -3.54 6.74 3.97
C ALA A 65 -5.02 6.38 4.18
N SER A 66 -5.91 6.74 3.25
CA SER A 66 -7.34 6.40 3.28
C SER A 66 -8.00 6.58 1.90
N TRP A 67 -9.18 5.99 1.72
CA TRP A 67 -10.02 6.15 0.51
C TRP A 67 -11.14 7.19 0.68
N SER A 68 -11.03 8.09 1.67
CA SER A 68 -12.06 8.92 2.34
C SER A 68 -12.64 8.35 3.62
#